data_AF-A0A3E2WV70-F1
#
_entry.id   AF-A0A3E2WV70-F1
#
_cell.length_a   1.000
_cell.length_b   1.000
_cell.length_c   1.000
_cell.angle_alpha   90.00
_cell.angle_beta   90.00
_cell.angle_gamma   90.00
#
_symmetry.space_group_name_H-M   'P 1'
#
loop_
_entity.id
_entity.type
_entity.pdbx_description
1 polymer ?
#
loop_
_entity_poly.entity_id
_entity_poly.type
_entity_poly.pdbx_seq_one_letter_code
_entity_poly.pdbx_strand_id
1 'polypeptide(L)' 'MARPRGTDSARVIQVIETISIRGEGTKDDLCRPIKQYWDFNGNLIAENDDCIKEKE' A
#
# COMPACT_ATOMS: atom_id res chain seq x y z
N MET A 1 -13.86 29.99 9.54
CA MET A 1 -13.18 28.67 9.47
C MET A 1 -13.72 27.92 8.27
N ALA A 2 -12.88 27.67 7.26
CA ALA A 2 -13.27 26.85 6.11
C ALA A 2 -13.18 25.37 6.52
N ARG A 3 -14.25 24.59 6.28
CA ARG A 3 -14.23 23.13 6.44
C ARG A 3 -13.86 22.49 5.09
N PRO A 4 -13.09 21.39 5.06
CA PRO A 4 -12.78 20.70 3.82
C PRO A 4 -14.08 20.21 3.16
N ARG A 5 -14.11 20.30 1.83
CA ARG A 5 -15.31 20.14 1.01
C ARG A 5 -15.81 18.69 0.91
N GLY A 6 -15.13 17.74 1.55
CA GLY A 6 -15.40 16.30 1.42
C GLY A 6 -14.77 15.70 0.17
N THR A 7 -15.31 14.57 -0.29
CA THR A 7 -14.84 13.86 -1.48
C THR A 7 -15.32 14.56 -2.75
N ASP A 8 -14.37 14.99 -3.60
CA ASP A 8 -14.70 15.72 -4.82
C ASP A 8 -15.13 14.82 -6.00
N SER A 9 -14.68 13.55 -6.03
CA SER A 9 -15.11 12.57 -7.05
C SER A 9 -14.77 11.14 -6.64
N ALA A 10 -15.40 10.16 -7.29
CA ALA A 10 -15.10 8.74 -7.15
C ALA A 10 -15.02 8.09 -8.53
N ARG A 11 -14.05 7.18 -8.72
CA ARG A 11 -13.86 6.42 -9.96
C ARG A 11 -13.40 5.01 -9.63
N VAL A 12 -13.87 4.01 -10.37
CA VAL A 12 -13.33 2.64 -10.33
C VAL A 12 -12.01 2.62 -11.10
N ILE A 13 -10.95 2.17 -10.43
CA ILE A 13 -9.64 1.94 -11.04
C ILE A 13 -9.30 0.46 -10.84
N GLN A 14 -9.03 -0.25 -11.94
CA GLN A 14 -8.62 -1.65 -11.88
C GLN A 14 -7.10 -1.73 -11.74
N VAL A 15 -6.65 -2.57 -10.81
CA VAL A 15 -5.24 -2.81 -10.49
C VAL A 15 -5.04 -4.30 -10.25
N ILE A 16 -3.80 -4.76 -10.35
CA ILE A 16 -3.41 -6.09 -9.88
C ILE A 16 -3.02 -5.95 -8.41
N GLU A 17 -3.66 -6.72 -7.53
CA GLU A 17 -3.24 -6.85 -6.13
C GLU A 17 -2.37 -8.11 -5.99
N THR A 18 -1.19 -7.95 -5.37
CA THR A 18 -0.32 -9.07 -4.98
C THR A 18 -0.09 -9.03 -3.48
N ILE A 19 -0.19 -10.20 -2.84
CA ILE A 19 0.09 -10.38 -1.41
C ILE A 19 1.34 -11.23 -1.27
N SER A 20 2.40 -10.64 -0.72
CA SER A 20 3.70 -11.29 -0.54
C SER A 20 4.07 -11.31 0.94
N ILE A 21 4.67 -12.38 1.44
CA ILE A 21 5.22 -12.37 2.80
C ILE A 21 6.62 -11.77 2.75
N ARG A 22 6.86 -10.77 3.60
CA ARG A 22 8.19 -10.18 3.81
C ARG A 22 8.56 -10.31 5.28
N GLY A 23 9.86 -10.48 5.51
CA GLY A 23 10.44 -10.60 6.84
C GLY A 23 11.17 -11.92 7.02
N GLU A 24 12.22 -11.90 7.84
CA GLU A 24 13.00 -13.09 8.19
C GLU A 24 12.37 -13.87 9.37
N GLY A 25 11.34 -13.31 10.01
CA GLY A 25 10.68 -13.90 11.18
C GLY A 25 11.45 -13.64 12.48
N THR A 26 12.38 -12.68 12.46
CA THR A 26 13.13 -12.25 13.64
C THR A 26 12.35 -11.15 14.39
N LYS A 27 12.79 -10.83 15.61
CA LYS A 27 12.17 -9.74 16.39
C LYS A 27 12.30 -8.38 15.71
N ASP A 28 13.38 -8.21 14.94
CA ASP A 28 13.68 -6.96 14.23
C ASP A 28 13.06 -6.94 12.82
N ASP A 29 12.76 -8.10 12.22
CA ASP A 29 12.10 -8.23 10.92
C ASP A 29 11.01 -9.32 10.93
N LEU A 30 9.83 -8.94 11.41
CA LEU A 30 8.68 -9.83 11.52
C LEU A 30 8.14 -10.22 10.15
N CYS A 31 7.90 -11.53 9.97
CA CYS A 31 7.15 -12.07 8.84
C CYS A 31 5.74 -11.49 8.81
N ARG A 32 5.41 -10.76 7.75
CA ARG A 32 4.12 -10.09 7.58
C ARG A 32 3.70 -10.08 6.11
N PRO A 33 2.38 -10.06 5.84
CA PRO A 33 1.89 -9.88 4.49
C PRO A 33 2.04 -8.42 4.06
N ILE A 34 2.56 -8.21 2.86
CA ILE A 34 2.62 -6.92 2.19
C ILE A 34 1.67 -6.98 1.01
N LYS A 35 0.84 -5.94 0.90
CA LYS A 35 -0.04 -5.75 -0.25
C LYS A 35 0.60 -4.78 -1.21
N GLN A 36 0.78 -5.18 -2.46
CA GLN A 36 1.26 -4.31 -3.51
C GLN A 36 0.20 -4.21 -4.61
N TYR A 37 0.06 -3.01 -5.15
CA TYR A 37 -0.88 -2.68 -6.21
C TYR A 37 -0.09 -2.29 -7.45
N TRP A 38 -0.39 -2.93 -8.56
CA TRP A 38 0.32 -2.76 -9.82
C TRP A 38 -0.64 -2.35 -10.94
N ASP A 39 -0.11 -1.62 -11.91
CA ASP A 39 -0.79 -1.46 -13.19
C ASP A 39 -0.61 -2.73 -14.06
N PHE A 40 -1.36 -2.79 -15.16
CA PHE A 40 -1.26 -3.92 -16.09
C PHE A 40 0.02 -3.95 -16.93
N ASN A 41 0.86 -2.91 -16.86
CA ASN A 41 2.16 -2.85 -17.52
C ASN A 41 3.30 -3.30 -16.60
N GLY A 42 3.00 -3.61 -15.33
CA GLY A 42 3.99 -4.01 -14.33
C GLY A 42 4.61 -2.85 -13.55
N ASN A 43 4.03 -1.65 -13.58
CA ASN A 43 4.45 -0.53 -12.75
C ASN A 43 3.82 -0.62 -11.34
N LEU A 44 4.63 -0.46 -10.30
CA LEU A 44 4.15 -0.42 -8.92
C LEU A 44 3.43 0.91 -8.65
N ILE A 45 2.17 0.84 -8.25
CA ILE A 45 1.32 2.00 -7.94
C ILE A 45 1.39 2.34 -6.45
N ALA A 46 1.27 1.32 -5.60
CA ALA A 46 1.28 1.49 -4.16
C ALA A 46 1.73 0.21 -3.45
N GLU A 47 2.35 0.38 -2.29
CA GLU A 47 2.70 -0.70 -1.37
C GLU A 47 2.13 -0.36 0.00
N ASN A 48 1.36 -1.28 0.57
CA ASN A 48 0.93 -1.22 1.96
C ASN A 48 1.71 -2.27 2.74
N ASP A 49 2.73 -1.78 3.45
CA ASP A 49 3.52 -2.54 4.41
C ASP A 49 3.36 -1.89 5.78
N ASP A 50 2.71 -2.62 6.70
CA ASP A 50 2.41 -2.16 8.05
C ASP A 50 3.66 -1.82 8.88
N CYS A 51 4.84 -2.26 8.45
CA CYS A 51 6.10 -2.07 9.16
C CYS A 51 7.00 -0.99 8.55
N ILE A 52 6.62 -0.40 7.41
CA ILE A 52 7.26 0.83 6.93
C ILE A 52 6.76 1.97 7.81
N LYS A 53 7.47 2.22 8.91
CA LYS A 53 7.38 3.52 9.58
C LYS A 53 7.74 4.59 8.55
N GLU A 54 6.90 5.60 8.44
CA GLU A 54 7.13 6.79 7.61
C GLU A 54 8.60 7.21 7.71
N LYS A 55 9.30 7.23 6.58
CA LYS A 55 10.60 7.91 6.52
C LYS A 55 10.29 9.41 6.68
N GLU A 56 10.59 9.96 7.86
CA GLU A 56 10.74 11.41 8.09
C GLU A 56 11.64 12.06 7.03
#